data_AF-A0A3P9N1G3-F1
#
_entry.id   AF-A0A3P9N1G3-F1
#
_cell.length_a   1.000
_cell.length_b   1.000
_cell.length_c   1.000
_cell.angle_alpha   90.00
_cell.angle_beta   90.00
_cell.angle_gamma   90.00
#
_symmetry.space_group_name_H-M   'P 1'
#
loop_
_entity.id
_entity.type
_entity.pdbx_description
1 polymer ?
#
loop_
_entity_poly.entity_id
_entity_poly.type
_entity_poly.pdbx_seq_one_letter_code
_entity_poly.pdbx_strand_id
1 'polypeptide(L)'
;MEEEIPVRCSKATQQDKGRRMDQRHLSQEEVKELIDQSHKAKEHSYSPYSKFRVGAAVKTRDGRVFTGCNVENACYNLGVCAERNVIAKAVSEGYKDFIAISIASDMETEFISPCGACRQVMREFGCKWDVYLTKTDKSYEKMTVDELLPRSFGPDDLSNKKVSNIPSKH
;
A
#
# COMPACT_ATOMS: atom_id res chain seq x y z
N MET A 1 -6.63 -24.66 -4.91
CA MET A 1 -7.28 -24.25 -3.65
C MET A 1 -7.16 -22.75 -3.59
N GLU A 2 -8.22 -22.05 -3.97
CA GLU A 2 -8.26 -20.58 -3.93
C GLU A 2 -8.54 -20.18 -2.48
N GLU A 3 -7.50 -19.83 -1.73
CA GLU A 3 -7.70 -19.08 -0.50
C GLU A 3 -8.15 -17.66 -0.91
N GLU A 4 -9.45 -17.41 -0.81
CA GLU A 4 -10.01 -16.07 -0.93
C GLU A 4 -9.34 -15.17 0.12
N ILE A 5 -8.53 -14.22 -0.35
CA ILE A 5 -8.03 -13.13 0.49
C ILE A 5 -9.26 -12.42 1.03
N PRO A 6 -9.38 -12.17 2.34
CA PRO A 6 -10.51 -11.43 2.88
C PRO A 6 -10.39 -9.95 2.47
N VAL A 7 -10.86 -9.61 1.25
CA VAL A 7 -10.84 -8.25 0.68
C VAL A 7 -11.92 -7.35 1.28
N ARG A 8 -12.74 -7.90 2.19
CA ARG A 8 -13.85 -7.19 2.83
C ARG A 8 -13.32 -6.18 3.83
N CYS A 9 -13.09 -4.98 3.34
CA CYS A 9 -13.05 -3.79 4.15
C CYS A 9 -14.49 -3.37 4.39
N SER A 10 -15.18 -4.03 5.33
CA SER A 10 -16.60 -3.79 5.54
C SER A 10 -16.84 -2.32 5.88
N LYS A 11 -17.73 -1.68 5.10
CA LYS A 11 -18.40 -0.44 5.55
C LYS A 11 -19.13 -0.85 6.82
N ALA A 12 -18.72 -0.35 7.99
CA ALA A 12 -19.18 -0.82 9.29
C ALA A 12 -20.69 -1.16 9.31
N THR A 13 -21.01 -2.45 9.24
CA THR A 13 -22.36 -2.98 9.45
C THR A 13 -22.35 -3.82 10.71
N GLN A 14 -23.43 -3.76 11.49
CA GLN A 14 -23.58 -4.36 12.83
C GLN A 14 -23.41 -5.91 12.90
N GLN A 15 -23.10 -6.58 11.78
CA GLN A 15 -22.96 -8.04 11.66
C GLN A 15 -21.53 -8.58 11.78
N ASP A 16 -20.49 -7.76 11.90
CA ASP A 16 -19.09 -8.24 11.87
C ASP A 16 -18.52 -8.75 13.21
N LYS A 17 -19.37 -9.02 14.21
CA LYS A 17 -18.94 -9.35 15.60
C LYS A 17 -18.29 -10.74 15.79
N GLY A 18 -17.97 -11.48 14.71
CA GLY A 18 -17.64 -12.91 14.81
C GLY A 18 -16.26 -13.38 14.33
N ARG A 19 -15.51 -12.61 13.52
CA ARG A 19 -14.25 -13.10 12.93
C ARG A 19 -13.06 -12.34 13.50
N ARG A 20 -12.38 -12.92 14.49
CA ARG A 20 -11.08 -12.43 14.99
C ARG A 20 -10.09 -12.44 13.83
N MET A 21 -9.80 -11.27 13.25
CA MET A 21 -8.60 -11.09 12.45
C MET A 21 -7.41 -11.18 13.40
N ASP A 22 -6.52 -12.13 13.15
CA ASP A 22 -5.24 -12.25 13.85
C ASP A 22 -4.36 -11.03 13.49
N GLN A 23 -4.49 -9.96 14.28
CA GLN A 23 -3.69 -8.75 14.13
C GLN A 23 -2.28 -9.02 14.66
N ARG A 24 -1.47 -9.69 13.84
CA ARG A 24 -0.03 -9.82 14.07
C ARG A 24 0.60 -8.44 14.04
N HIS A 25 0.88 -7.89 15.22
CA HIS A 25 1.62 -6.65 15.38
C HIS A 25 3.11 -6.92 15.14
N LEU A 26 3.77 -6.08 14.33
CA LEU A 26 5.21 -6.13 14.15
C LEU A 26 5.90 -5.76 15.47
N SER A 27 6.97 -6.47 15.80
CA SER A 27 7.90 -6.05 16.86
C SER A 27 8.64 -4.77 16.47
N GLN A 28 9.18 -4.04 17.46
CA GLN A 28 9.93 -2.82 17.19
C GLN A 28 11.16 -3.05 16.30
N GLU A 29 11.82 -4.21 16.42
CA GLU A 29 12.95 -4.54 15.55
C GLU A 29 12.48 -4.82 14.11
N GLU A 30 11.36 -5.50 13.91
CA GLU A 30 10.79 -5.70 12.57
C GLU A 30 10.37 -4.39 11.91
N VAL A 31 9.82 -3.44 12.68
CA VAL A 31 9.49 -2.11 12.17
C VAL A 31 10.76 -1.38 11.74
N LYS A 32 11.79 -1.37 12.60
CA LYS A 32 13.08 -0.74 12.30
C LYS A 32 13.73 -1.34 11.06
N GLU A 33 13.72 -2.67 10.93
CA GLU A 33 14.24 -3.35 9.76
C GLU A 33 13.45 -3.00 8.49
N LEU A 34 12.11 -2.97 8.55
CA LEU A 34 11.28 -2.60 7.41
C LEU A 34 11.55 -1.15 6.96
N ILE A 35 11.73 -0.22 7.91
CA ILE A 35 12.12 1.17 7.65
C ILE A 35 13.49 1.21 6.98
N ASP A 36 14.48 0.52 7.53
CA ASP A 36 15.84 0.47 6.95
C ASP A 36 15.83 -0.07 5.51
N GLN A 37 15.03 -1.10 5.24
CA GLN A 37 14.87 -1.65 3.89
C GLN A 37 14.24 -0.63 2.92
N SER A 38 13.22 0.13 3.35
CA SER A 38 12.61 1.16 2.50
C SER A 38 13.58 2.32 2.20
N HIS A 39 14.42 2.71 3.16
CA HIS A 39 15.45 3.72 2.96
C HIS A 39 16.53 3.26 1.97
N LYS A 40 17.00 2.00 2.10
CA LYS A 40 17.97 1.42 1.15
C LYS A 40 17.37 1.30 -0.25
N ALA A 41 16.11 0.89 -0.37
CA ALA A 41 15.46 0.73 -1.67
C ALA A 41 15.45 2.03 -2.50
N LYS A 42 15.36 3.19 -1.84
CA LYS A 42 15.40 4.53 -2.46
C LYS A 42 16.69 4.79 -3.25
N GLU A 43 17.80 4.14 -2.89
CA GLU A 43 19.09 4.27 -3.59
C GLU A 43 19.02 3.79 -5.05
N HIS A 44 18.06 2.92 -5.38
CA HIS A 44 17.83 2.39 -6.72
C HIS A 44 16.82 3.21 -7.53
N SER A 45 16.29 4.31 -6.98
CA SER A 45 15.29 5.16 -7.66
C SER A 45 15.79 5.63 -9.02
N TYR A 46 14.98 5.41 -10.06
CA TYR A 46 15.16 6.07 -11.33
C TYR A 46 14.27 7.31 -11.36
N SER A 47 14.81 8.43 -10.90
CA SER A 47 14.06 9.70 -10.82
C SER A 47 14.85 10.87 -11.41
N PRO A 48 15.26 10.81 -12.70
CA PRO A 48 16.08 11.85 -13.29
C PRO A 48 15.32 13.16 -13.54
N TYR A 49 13.98 13.16 -13.52
CA TYR A 49 13.17 14.34 -13.84
C TYR A 49 12.83 15.13 -12.58
N SER A 50 12.20 14.50 -11.57
CA SER A 50 11.87 15.18 -10.32
C SER A 50 13.05 15.35 -9.38
N LYS A 51 14.08 14.50 -9.51
CA LYS A 51 15.14 14.30 -8.51
C LYS A 51 14.60 13.92 -7.12
N PHE A 52 13.36 13.43 -7.06
CA PHE A 52 12.69 13.05 -5.83
C PHE A 52 12.65 11.53 -5.71
N ARG A 53 13.54 10.98 -4.87
CA ARG A 53 13.67 9.54 -4.69
C ARG A 53 12.72 9.05 -3.60
N VAL A 54 12.03 7.95 -3.88
CA VAL A 54 11.15 7.25 -2.96
C VAL A 54 11.49 5.77 -2.97
N GLY A 55 11.62 5.20 -1.77
CA GLY A 55 11.78 3.76 -1.56
C GLY A 55 10.62 3.20 -0.75
N ALA A 56 10.28 1.95 -0.97
CA ALA A 56 9.24 1.25 -0.24
C ALA A 56 9.67 -0.19 0.07
N ALA A 57 9.22 -0.70 1.22
CA ALA A 57 9.41 -2.09 1.61
C ALA A 57 8.09 -2.65 2.18
N VAL A 58 7.60 -3.76 1.63
CA VAL A 58 6.35 -4.42 2.05
C VAL A 58 6.67 -5.75 2.71
N LYS A 59 6.04 -6.03 3.86
CA LYS A 59 6.13 -7.28 4.60
C LYS A 59 4.86 -8.10 4.42
N THR A 60 5.01 -9.37 4.10
CA THR A 60 3.93 -10.34 3.98
C THR A 60 3.67 -11.06 5.30
N ARG A 61 2.50 -11.70 5.42
CA ARG A 61 2.09 -12.45 6.62
C ARG A 61 3.07 -13.54 7.05
N ASP A 62 3.66 -14.22 6.09
CA ASP A 62 4.65 -15.28 6.29
C ASP A 62 6.06 -14.73 6.60
N GLY A 63 6.22 -13.41 6.65
CA GLY A 63 7.42 -12.73 7.11
C GLY A 63 8.38 -12.29 6.00
N ARG A 64 8.09 -12.61 4.73
CA ARG A 64 8.92 -12.18 3.58
C ARG A 64 8.82 -10.66 3.39
N VAL A 65 9.93 -10.06 2.98
CA VAL A 65 10.02 -8.62 2.70
C VAL A 65 10.41 -8.41 1.23
N PHE A 66 9.67 -7.53 0.56
CA PHE A 66 10.00 -7.06 -0.79
C PHE A 66 10.32 -5.58 -0.74
N THR A 67 11.23 -5.15 -1.61
CA THR A 67 11.65 -3.75 -1.73
C THR A 67 11.45 -3.24 -3.16
N GLY A 68 11.19 -1.93 -3.29
CA GLY A 68 11.01 -1.24 -4.55
C GLY A 68 11.25 0.27 -4.42
N CYS A 69 11.39 0.94 -5.55
CA CYS A 69 11.59 2.39 -5.63
C CYS A 69 10.74 2.98 -6.76
N ASN A 70 10.61 4.31 -6.81
CA ASN A 70 9.95 4.95 -7.95
C ASN A 70 10.81 4.87 -9.21
N VAL A 71 10.11 4.73 -10.35
CA VAL A 71 10.71 4.71 -11.68
C VAL A 71 9.93 5.69 -12.53
N GLU A 72 10.59 6.79 -12.88
CA GLU A 72 10.02 7.84 -13.73
C GLU A 72 10.15 7.51 -15.21
N ASN A 73 9.46 8.29 -16.03
CA ASN A 73 9.50 8.19 -17.48
C ASN A 73 9.38 9.58 -18.09
N ALA A 74 9.94 9.78 -19.29
CA ALA A 74 9.81 11.03 -20.04
C ALA A 74 8.34 11.41 -20.27
N CYS A 75 7.47 10.41 -20.45
CA CYS A 75 6.03 10.56 -20.43
C CYS A 75 5.54 10.34 -18.98
N TYR A 76 5.24 11.43 -18.27
CA TYR A 76 5.12 11.40 -16.80
C TYR A 76 4.01 10.47 -16.28
N ASN A 77 2.94 10.27 -17.05
CA ASN A 77 1.84 9.35 -16.72
C ASN A 77 2.26 7.87 -16.73
N LEU A 78 3.38 7.52 -17.36
CA LEU A 78 3.95 6.16 -17.36
C LEU A 78 4.85 5.90 -16.15
N GLY A 79 5.15 6.94 -15.35
CA GLY A 79 5.90 6.80 -14.11
C GLY A 79 5.16 5.96 -13.07
N VAL A 80 5.92 5.23 -12.27
CA VAL A 80 5.39 4.35 -11.23
C VAL A 80 6.03 4.65 -9.88
N CYS A 81 5.20 4.72 -8.84
CA CYS A 81 5.62 5.01 -7.47
C CYS A 81 6.25 3.77 -6.82
N ALA A 82 7.05 3.98 -5.78
CA ALA A 82 7.74 2.91 -5.05
C ALA A 82 6.79 1.85 -4.49
N GLU A 83 5.65 2.29 -3.94
CA GLU A 83 4.64 1.43 -3.33
C GLU A 83 3.98 0.54 -4.37
N ARG A 84 3.62 1.10 -5.54
CA ARG A 84 3.03 0.33 -6.64
C ARG A 84 4.03 -0.69 -7.21
N ASN A 85 5.29 -0.28 -7.36
CA ASN A 85 6.34 -1.18 -7.82
C ASN A 85 6.58 -2.35 -6.87
N VAL A 86 6.70 -2.09 -5.56
CA VAL A 86 6.98 -3.15 -4.59
C VAL A 86 5.79 -4.09 -4.42
N ILE A 87 4.56 -3.59 -4.46
CA ILE A 87 3.35 -4.42 -4.44
C ILE A 87 3.28 -5.28 -5.70
N ALA A 88 3.49 -4.70 -6.89
CA ALA A 88 3.49 -5.46 -8.14
C ALA A 88 4.54 -6.57 -8.14
N LYS A 89 5.74 -6.30 -7.62
CA LYS A 89 6.80 -7.30 -7.44
C LYS A 89 6.33 -8.45 -6.54
N ALA A 90 5.85 -8.16 -5.33
CA ALA A 90 5.41 -9.17 -4.39
C ALA A 90 4.27 -10.05 -4.98
N VAL A 91 3.29 -9.41 -5.62
CA VAL A 91 2.17 -10.10 -6.28
C VAL A 91 2.66 -11.00 -7.42
N SER A 92 3.60 -10.52 -8.24
CA SER A 92 4.17 -11.31 -9.33
C SER A 92 4.94 -12.55 -8.85
N GLU A 93 5.43 -12.52 -7.60
CA GLU A 93 6.10 -13.64 -6.95
C GLU A 93 5.14 -14.51 -6.12
N GLY A 94 3.83 -14.27 -6.21
CA GLY A 94 2.78 -15.09 -5.58
C GLY A 94 2.29 -14.61 -4.21
N TYR A 95 2.72 -13.43 -3.75
CA TYR A 95 2.41 -12.92 -2.41
C TYR A 95 1.35 -11.82 -2.45
N LYS A 96 0.25 -12.03 -1.71
CA LYS A 96 -0.89 -11.10 -1.70
C LYS A 96 -1.44 -10.79 -0.29
N ASP A 97 -0.95 -11.47 0.76
CA ASP A 97 -1.32 -11.18 2.15
C ASP A 97 -0.25 -10.29 2.80
N PHE A 98 -0.50 -8.98 2.78
CA PHE A 98 0.39 -7.95 3.32
C PHE A 98 -0.01 -7.54 4.73
N ILE A 99 0.99 -7.30 5.58
CA ILE A 99 0.78 -6.88 6.98
C ILE A 99 1.32 -5.49 7.28
N ALA A 100 2.32 -5.04 6.53
CA ALA A 100 2.92 -3.73 6.70
C ALA A 100 3.62 -3.26 5.43
N ILE A 101 3.68 -1.94 5.20
CA ILE A 101 4.58 -1.30 4.24
C ILE A 101 5.24 -0.07 4.87
N SER A 102 6.55 0.11 4.65
CA SER A 102 7.28 1.34 4.98
C SER A 102 7.59 2.11 3.70
N ILE A 103 7.48 3.44 3.76
CA ILE A 103 7.73 4.36 2.66
C ILE A 103 8.74 5.41 3.12
N ALA A 104 9.81 5.60 2.34
CA ALA A 104 10.88 6.53 2.63
C ALA A 104 11.11 7.49 1.45
N SER A 105 11.43 8.75 1.75
CA SER A 105 11.80 9.77 0.76
C SER A 105 13.02 10.57 1.20
N ASP A 106 13.40 11.58 0.41
CA ASP A 106 14.41 12.58 0.79
C ASP A 106 13.83 13.78 1.56
N MET A 107 12.56 13.72 2.02
CA MET A 107 11.93 14.79 2.82
C MET A 107 12.42 14.76 4.27
N GLU A 108 12.97 15.88 4.74
CA GLU A 108 13.50 16.01 6.11
C GLU A 108 12.43 16.38 7.13
N THR A 109 11.53 17.31 6.80
CA THR A 109 10.62 17.92 7.77
C THR A 109 9.27 17.21 7.89
N GLU A 110 8.79 16.62 6.80
CA GLU A 110 7.45 16.06 6.66
C GLU A 110 7.52 14.55 6.39
N PHE A 111 6.56 13.79 6.92
CA PHE A 111 6.45 12.36 6.63
C PHE A 111 5.98 12.14 5.18
N ILE A 112 6.62 11.24 4.44
CA ILE A 112 6.18 10.92 3.08
C ILE A 112 4.84 10.19 3.11
N SER A 113 3.82 10.76 2.48
CA SER A 113 2.50 10.15 2.36
C SER A 113 2.32 9.46 0.99
N PRO A 114 1.74 8.25 0.93
CA PRO A 114 1.45 7.61 -0.34
C PRO A 114 0.41 8.42 -1.12
N CYS A 115 0.58 8.52 -2.44
CA CYS A 115 -0.39 9.20 -3.29
C CYS A 115 -1.70 8.41 -3.38
N GLY A 116 -2.79 9.05 -3.83
CA GLY A 116 -4.11 8.41 -3.92
C GLY A 116 -4.13 7.11 -4.73
N ALA A 117 -3.35 7.03 -5.83
CA ALA A 117 -3.24 5.81 -6.63
C ALA A 117 -2.57 4.66 -5.85
N CYS A 118 -1.51 4.95 -5.08
CA CYS A 118 -0.87 3.95 -4.23
C CYS A 118 -1.81 3.45 -3.14
N ARG A 119 -2.54 4.35 -2.48
CA ARG A 119 -3.55 3.99 -1.47
C ARG A 119 -4.62 3.06 -2.04
N GLN A 120 -5.08 3.34 -3.26
CA GLN A 120 -6.07 2.51 -3.93
C GLN A 120 -5.54 1.12 -4.29
N VAL A 121 -4.27 1.01 -4.75
CA VAL A 121 -3.61 -0.28 -4.99
C VAL A 121 -3.41 -1.06 -3.68
N MET A 122 -3.01 -0.39 -2.60
CA MET A 122 -2.91 -1.03 -1.28
C MET A 122 -4.25 -1.62 -0.83
N ARG A 123 -5.33 -0.86 -1.00
CA ARG A 123 -6.70 -1.25 -0.62
C ARG A 123 -7.22 -2.49 -1.33
N GLU A 124 -6.72 -2.78 -2.53
CA GLU A 124 -7.06 -4.00 -3.27
C GLU A 124 -6.64 -5.26 -2.50
N PHE A 125 -5.57 -5.17 -1.69
CA PHE A 125 -5.03 -6.29 -0.91
C PHE A 125 -5.42 -6.22 0.58
N GLY A 126 -6.51 -5.51 0.89
CA GLY A 126 -7.01 -5.31 2.25
C GLY A 126 -6.77 -3.90 2.78
N CYS A 127 -7.40 -3.56 3.90
CA CYS A 127 -7.42 -2.19 4.42
C CYS A 127 -6.92 -2.02 5.86
N LYS A 128 -6.69 -3.12 6.59
CA LYS A 128 -6.34 -3.11 8.02
C LYS A 128 -4.85 -3.33 8.30
N TRP A 129 -4.01 -3.26 7.27
CA TRP A 129 -2.57 -3.44 7.41
C TRP A 129 -1.85 -2.09 7.56
N ASP A 130 -0.70 -2.12 8.21
CA ASP A 130 0.03 -0.94 8.68
C ASP A 130 0.81 -0.27 7.54
N VAL A 131 0.87 1.06 7.57
CA VAL A 131 1.63 1.92 6.67
C VAL A 131 2.50 2.83 7.51
N TYR A 132 3.81 2.72 7.36
CA TYR A 132 4.81 3.52 8.05
C TYR A 132 5.29 4.64 7.12
N LEU A 133 4.94 5.87 7.47
CA LEU A 133 5.32 7.09 6.76
C LEU A 133 6.59 7.62 7.41
N THR A 134 7.73 7.64 6.71
CA THR A 134 9.01 7.97 7.35
C THR A 134 9.58 9.34 6.93
N LYS A 135 10.50 9.85 7.75
CA LYS A 135 11.41 10.96 7.42
C LYS A 135 12.83 10.45 7.22
N THR A 136 13.73 11.31 6.76
CA THR A 136 15.16 10.98 6.56
C THR A 136 15.87 10.49 7.83
N ASP A 137 15.46 10.98 9.01
CA ASP A 137 15.97 10.56 10.32
C ASP A 137 15.41 9.22 10.83
N LYS A 138 14.57 8.55 10.02
CA LYS A 138 13.87 7.29 10.31
C LYS A 138 12.81 7.38 11.39
N SER A 139 12.46 8.57 11.87
CA SER A 139 11.21 8.77 12.59
C SER A 139 10.03 8.44 11.68
N TYR A 140 8.92 7.99 12.25
CA TYR A 140 7.76 7.56 11.48
C TYR A 140 6.43 7.88 12.14
N GLU A 141 5.42 8.04 11.29
CA GLU A 141 4.01 7.97 11.65
C GLU A 141 3.44 6.63 11.17
N LYS A 142 2.64 5.97 12.02
CA LYS A 142 1.97 4.73 11.66
C LYS A 142 0.49 5.00 11.43
N MET A 143 0.01 4.59 10.25
CA MET A 143 -1.40 4.61 9.90
C MET A 143 -1.82 3.24 9.34
N THR A 144 -3.10 3.02 9.15
CA THR A 144 -3.64 1.91 8.36
C THR A 144 -4.05 2.38 6.97
N VAL A 145 -4.18 1.45 6.02
CA VAL A 145 -4.70 1.76 4.68
C VAL A 145 -6.10 2.37 4.74
N ASP A 146 -6.96 1.93 5.66
CA ASP A 146 -8.32 2.46 5.86
C ASP A 146 -8.34 3.90 6.36
N GLU A 147 -7.43 4.27 7.27
CA GLU A 147 -7.26 5.66 7.73
C GLU A 147 -6.75 6.56 6.61
N LEU A 148 -5.88 6.04 5.74
CA LEU A 148 -5.36 6.77 4.58
C LEU A 148 -6.38 6.90 3.44
N LEU A 149 -7.33 5.98 3.31
CA LEU A 149 -8.33 5.97 2.25
C LEU A 149 -9.74 5.66 2.80
N PRO A 150 -10.30 6.58 3.60
CA PRO A 150 -11.61 6.38 4.21
C PRO A 150 -12.68 6.29 3.13
N ARG A 151 -13.68 5.41 3.35
CA ARG A 151 -14.80 5.17 2.42
C ARG A 151 -14.34 4.78 1.00
N SER A 152 -13.25 4.03 0.92
CA SER A 152 -12.64 3.59 -0.35
C SER A 152 -13.61 2.82 -1.26
N PHE A 153 -13.46 3.04 -2.56
CA PHE A 153 -14.01 2.15 -3.58
C PHE A 153 -13.23 0.83 -3.60
N GLY A 154 -13.89 -0.29 -3.83
CA GLY A 154 -13.21 -1.57 -4.08
C GLY A 154 -14.11 -2.66 -4.65
N PRO A 155 -13.66 -3.94 -4.59
CA PRO A 155 -14.37 -5.06 -5.21
C PRO A 155 -15.84 -5.18 -4.77
N ASP A 156 -16.13 -4.88 -3.49
CA ASP A 156 -17.50 -4.89 -2.96
C ASP A 156 -18.43 -3.95 -3.73
N ASP A 157 -17.93 -2.81 -4.23
CA ASP A 157 -18.75 -1.82 -4.94
C ASP A 157 -19.17 -2.30 -6.33
N LEU A 158 -18.43 -3.22 -6.95
CA LEU A 158 -18.75 -3.78 -8.26
C LEU A 158 -19.97 -4.70 -8.22
N SER A 159 -20.27 -5.26 -7.04
CA SER A 159 -21.42 -6.13 -6.78
C SER A 159 -22.72 -5.37 -6.48
N ASN A 160 -22.65 -4.05 -6.31
CA ASN A 160 -23.83 -3.23 -6.04
C ASN A 160 -24.80 -3.23 -7.23
N LYS A 161 -26.10 -3.10 -6.93
CA LYS A 161 -27.13 -2.93 -7.96
C LYS A 161 -26.84 -1.69 -8.80
N LYS A 162 -26.77 -1.88 -10.12
CA LYS A 162 -26.55 -0.82 -11.11
C LYS A 162 -27.88 -0.42 -11.74
N VAL A 163 -27.97 0.81 -12.24
CA VAL A 163 -29.11 1.25 -13.04
C VAL A 163 -29.13 0.44 -14.34
N SER A 164 -30.20 -0.32 -14.58
CA SER A 164 -30.29 -1.27 -15.69
C SER A 164 -30.63 -0.62 -17.05
N ASN A 165 -31.24 0.57 -17.02
CA ASN A 165 -31.64 1.31 -18.22
C ASN A 165 -30.94 2.67 -18.23
N ILE A 166 -29.71 2.72 -18.75
CA ILE A 166 -29.02 3.99 -19.02
C ILE A 166 -29.50 4.46 -20.40
N PRO A 167 -30.31 5.52 -20.51
CA PRO A 167 -30.71 6.04 -21.80
C PRO A 167 -29.45 6.48 -22.55
N SER A 168 -29.17 5.82 -23.68
CA SER A 168 -28.14 6.30 -24.59
C SER A 168 -28.61 7.64 -25.16
N LYS A 169 -27.98 8.74 -24.73
CA LYS A 169 -28.09 10.01 -25.43
C LYS A 169 -27.11 9.96 -26.61
N HIS A 170 -27.52 9.31 -27.68
CA HIS A 170 -26.96 9.53 -29.02
C HIS A 170 -27.98 10.30 -29.83
#